data_AF-G9MIC5-F1
#
_entry.id   AF-G9MIC5-F1
#
_cell.length_a   1.000
_cell.length_b   1.000
_cell.length_c   1.000
_cell.angle_alpha   90.00
_cell.angle_beta   90.00
_cell.angle_gamma   90.00
#
_symmetry.space_group_name_H-M   'P 1'
#
loop_
_entity.id
_entity.type
_entity.pdbx_description
1 polymer ?
#
loop_
_entity_poly.entity_id
_entity_poly.type
_entity_poly.pdbx_seq_one_letter_code
_entity_poly.pdbx_strand_id
1 'polypeptide(L)'
;MSNLKRKAASTGNENEAKKTRANGSIASFFGAVPKLAGAAAASSSPAAKFDKAKWVEGLTAEQKELLKLEIETLHDSWLALLKDDVTTKEFLELKKFLNRETAAGKKWFPPKEDVYSWSRHTPFNEVKVVIVGQDPYHNVNQAHGMAFSVRPPTPAPPSLRNMYIALKKDYPSFVEPANRGGLLIPWADRGVLMLNTCLTVRAHEANSHANRGWERFTQKVIDLIAQKRTRGVVFMAWGTPASKRVQKVDKQRHLVLLSVHPSPLSASRGFFDCGHFKSANAWLITRYGDDGEIDWALRPDNTTKKTIKEAPKKDTKEDNEEKKTKDSEEEEEPKAKKPEFDDDEEDVDSDEEAALEEALKLAEEKTK
;
A
#
# COMPACT_ATOMS: atom_id res chain seq x y z
N MET A 1 84.96 25.44 -16.46
CA MET A 1 84.66 26.80 -15.99
C MET A 1 83.42 26.72 -15.13
N SER A 2 83.54 26.74 -13.79
CA SER A 2 83.35 27.96 -12.96
C SER A 2 82.06 28.70 -13.35
N ASN A 3 81.05 28.95 -12.52
CA ASN A 3 80.87 28.80 -11.08
C ASN A 3 79.38 29.11 -10.81
N LEU A 4 78.73 28.33 -9.91
CA LEU A 4 78.06 28.83 -8.68
C LEU A 4 77.04 29.98 -8.86
N LYS A 5 75.76 29.92 -8.44
CA LYS A 5 75.15 29.60 -7.11
C LYS A 5 73.82 30.41 -7.10
N ARG A 6 72.76 30.16 -6.32
CA ARG A 6 72.48 29.34 -5.13
C ARG A 6 70.95 29.39 -4.90
N LYS A 7 70.32 28.26 -4.55
CA LYS A 7 69.82 27.86 -3.20
C LYS A 7 68.54 28.58 -2.74
N ALA A 8 67.66 27.98 -1.95
CA ALA A 8 67.71 26.75 -1.13
C ALA A 8 66.24 26.37 -0.78
N ALA A 9 65.85 25.09 -0.86
CA ALA A 9 65.90 24.05 0.19
C ALA A 9 64.89 24.35 1.33
N SER A 10 63.81 23.60 1.59
CA SER A 10 63.63 22.13 1.73
C SER A 10 64.48 21.50 2.85
N THR A 11 63.78 21.18 3.94
CA THR A 11 64.07 20.21 5.01
C THR A 11 62.73 19.50 5.24
N GLY A 12 62.58 18.22 5.53
CA GLY A 12 63.47 17.11 5.81
C GLY A 12 62.67 16.06 6.60
N ASN A 13 62.89 14.78 6.29
CA ASN A 13 62.64 13.56 7.08
C ASN A 13 61.27 12.86 7.18
N GLU A 14 61.20 11.74 6.45
CA GLU A 14 61.21 10.33 6.90
C GLU A 14 60.05 9.67 7.70
N ASN A 15 59.62 8.56 7.08
CA ASN A 15 59.28 7.22 7.60
C ASN A 15 57.84 6.79 7.95
N GLU A 16 57.36 5.90 7.05
CA GLU A 16 56.60 4.64 7.21
C GLU A 16 55.44 4.52 8.21
N ALA A 17 54.22 4.24 7.68
CA ALA A 17 53.65 2.87 7.65
C ALA A 17 52.14 2.86 7.26
N LYS A 18 51.79 1.92 6.35
CA LYS A 18 50.49 1.30 6.02
C LYS A 18 49.22 1.69 6.83
N LYS A 19 48.14 2.09 6.12
CA LYS A 19 46.92 1.27 5.89
C LYS A 19 45.86 2.00 5.05
N THR A 20 45.19 1.22 4.21
CA THR A 20 44.08 1.53 3.30
C THR A 20 42.72 1.72 4.00
N ARG A 21 41.90 2.68 3.54
CA ARG A 21 40.41 2.71 3.57
C ARG A 21 39.93 3.65 2.44
N ALA A 22 39.22 3.23 1.38
CA ALA A 22 37.90 2.60 1.25
C ALA A 22 36.72 3.60 1.37
N ASN A 23 36.22 3.97 0.19
CA ASN A 23 34.91 4.52 -0.22
C ASN A 23 33.89 4.93 0.86
N GLY A 24 33.56 6.23 0.85
CA GLY A 24 32.39 6.80 1.52
C GLY A 24 31.10 6.45 0.78
N SER A 25 30.20 5.76 1.49
CA SER A 25 28.84 5.44 1.08
C SER A 25 27.90 6.61 1.40
N ILE A 26 27.20 7.13 0.40
CA ILE A 26 26.03 8.00 0.56
C ILE A 26 24.83 7.09 0.86
N ALA A 27 24.57 6.86 2.14
CA ALA A 27 23.31 6.28 2.62
C ALA A 27 23.10 6.69 4.07
N SER A 28 22.63 7.92 4.30
CA SER A 28 22.28 8.41 5.65
C SER A 28 21.23 9.51 5.58
N PHE A 29 20.03 9.21 5.10
CA PHE A 29 18.86 10.08 5.25
C PHE A 29 17.59 9.25 5.46
N PHE A 30 17.52 8.51 6.55
CA PHE A 30 16.24 8.14 7.18
C PHE A 30 16.45 8.15 8.69
N GLY A 31 15.98 9.22 9.33
CA GLY A 31 15.90 9.34 10.78
C GLY A 31 14.82 8.41 11.32
N ALA A 32 15.14 7.74 12.42
CA ALA A 32 14.23 6.87 13.16
C ALA A 32 13.03 7.67 13.71
N VAL A 33 11.82 7.15 13.51
CA VAL A 33 10.59 7.65 14.13
C VAL A 33 10.42 6.99 15.50
N PRO A 34 10.04 7.70 16.58
CA PRO A 34 9.90 7.10 17.90
C PRO A 34 8.68 6.18 17.98
N LYS A 35 8.88 5.06 18.67
CA LYS A 35 7.88 4.04 18.99
C LYS A 35 6.83 4.60 19.96
N LEU A 36 5.62 4.90 19.48
CA LEU A 36 4.47 5.15 20.36
C LEU A 36 4.02 3.80 20.96
N ALA A 37 4.19 3.66 22.27
CA ALA A 37 3.61 2.59 23.05
C ALA A 37 2.14 2.89 23.33
N GLY A 38 1.23 2.16 22.68
CA GLY A 38 -0.20 2.14 22.96
C GLY A 38 -0.62 0.75 23.44
N ALA A 39 -1.39 0.71 24.53
CA ALA A 39 -1.67 -0.45 25.37
C ALA A 39 -2.24 -1.68 24.62
N ALA A 40 -1.61 -2.83 24.83
CA ALA A 40 -2.07 -4.12 24.34
C ALA A 40 -3.21 -4.68 25.22
N ALA A 41 -4.44 -4.66 24.71
CA ALA A 41 -5.47 -5.57 25.17
C ALA A 41 -5.17 -6.98 24.62
N ALA A 42 -5.06 -7.96 25.52
CA ALA A 42 -4.65 -9.32 25.22
C ALA A 42 -5.63 -10.03 24.26
N SER A 43 -5.31 -10.01 22.96
CA SER A 43 -5.71 -11.08 22.04
C SER A 43 -4.50 -11.98 21.84
N SER A 44 -4.60 -13.27 22.16
CA SER A 44 -3.50 -14.21 21.99
C SER A 44 -3.16 -14.36 20.50
N SER A 45 -2.18 -13.59 20.04
CA SER A 45 -1.70 -13.62 18.65
C SER A 45 -1.18 -15.01 18.29
N PRO A 46 -1.45 -15.53 17.07
CA PRO A 46 -0.88 -16.79 16.59
C PRO A 46 0.66 -16.85 16.68
N ALA A 47 1.32 -15.68 16.62
CA ALA A 47 2.75 -15.53 16.80
C ALA A 47 3.26 -15.96 18.19
N ALA A 48 2.45 -15.83 19.25
CA ALA A 48 2.89 -16.05 20.62
C ALA A 48 3.24 -17.52 20.94
N LYS A 49 2.90 -18.47 20.05
CA LYS A 49 3.22 -19.90 20.17
C LYS A 49 4.12 -20.41 19.04
N PHE A 50 4.54 -19.55 18.12
CA PHE A 50 5.35 -19.96 16.98
C PHE A 50 6.83 -19.74 17.26
N ASP A 51 7.57 -20.83 17.41
CA ASP A 51 9.02 -20.82 17.47
C ASP A 51 9.59 -20.93 16.04
N LYS A 52 9.96 -19.77 15.48
CA LYS A 52 10.54 -19.66 14.14
C LYS A 52 11.87 -20.40 14.02
N ALA A 53 12.73 -20.35 15.04
CA ALA A 53 14.03 -20.99 15.01
C ALA A 53 13.88 -22.51 14.93
N LYS A 54 13.04 -23.09 15.80
CA LYS A 54 12.73 -24.52 15.79
C LYS A 54 12.07 -24.97 14.48
N TRP A 55 11.16 -24.16 13.93
CA TRP A 55 10.56 -24.46 12.63
C TRP A 55 11.62 -24.49 11.51
N VAL A 56 12.51 -23.50 11.47
CA VAL A 56 13.61 -23.46 10.49
C VAL A 56 14.54 -24.64 10.68
N GLU A 57 14.90 -25.04 11.90
CA GLU A 57 15.75 -26.20 12.16
C GLU A 57 15.20 -27.48 11.51
N GLY A 58 13.88 -27.68 11.58
CA GLY A 58 13.17 -28.83 11.01
C GLY A 58 13.06 -28.84 9.47
N LEU A 59 13.40 -27.74 8.79
CA LEU A 59 13.39 -27.69 7.32
C LEU A 59 14.60 -28.43 6.71
N THR A 60 14.39 -29.05 5.56
CA THR A 60 15.48 -29.63 4.76
C THR A 60 16.42 -28.53 4.23
N ALA A 61 17.63 -28.91 3.79
CA ALA A 61 18.57 -27.95 3.20
C ALA A 61 17.97 -27.24 1.97
N GLU A 62 17.30 -27.99 1.08
CA GLU A 62 16.62 -27.43 -0.09
C GLU A 62 15.50 -26.45 0.32
N GLN A 63 14.70 -26.80 1.33
CA GLN A 63 13.66 -25.90 1.84
C GLN A 63 14.23 -24.63 2.43
N LYS A 64 15.32 -24.71 3.21
CA LYS A 64 16.00 -23.53 3.78
C LYS A 64 16.50 -22.60 2.69
N GLU A 65 17.04 -23.15 1.60
CA GLU A 65 17.50 -22.37 0.46
C GLU A 65 16.33 -21.70 -0.29
N LEU A 66 15.31 -22.48 -0.64
CA LEU A 66 14.15 -21.98 -1.40
C LEU A 66 13.31 -20.99 -0.61
N LEU A 67 13.20 -21.17 0.71
CA LEU A 67 12.37 -20.36 1.61
C LEU A 67 13.13 -19.25 2.32
N LYS A 68 14.39 -18.98 1.94
CA LYS A 68 15.22 -17.96 2.58
C LYS A 68 14.51 -16.61 2.67
N LEU A 69 13.84 -16.20 1.59
CA LEU A 69 13.16 -14.91 1.53
C LEU A 69 11.99 -14.82 2.52
N GLU A 70 11.19 -15.89 2.61
CA GLU A 70 10.05 -15.98 3.53
C GLU A 70 10.54 -16.00 4.97
N ILE A 71 11.61 -16.76 5.25
CA ILE A 71 12.24 -16.81 6.57
C ILE A 71 12.74 -15.43 6.99
N GLU A 72 13.36 -14.67 6.09
CA GLU A 72 13.97 -13.38 6.43
C GLU A 72 12.96 -12.22 6.45
N THR A 73 11.95 -12.24 5.59
CA THR A 73 11.17 -11.03 5.26
C THR A 73 9.66 -11.13 5.41
N LEU A 74 9.09 -12.34 5.52
CA LEU A 74 7.67 -12.51 5.85
C LEU A 74 7.50 -12.27 7.35
N HIS A 75 6.57 -11.40 7.73
CA HIS A 75 6.36 -11.07 9.14
C HIS A 75 5.93 -12.30 9.95
N ASP A 76 6.46 -12.44 11.17
CA ASP A 76 6.34 -13.66 11.97
C ASP A 76 4.89 -14.05 12.28
N SER A 77 3.99 -13.06 12.45
CA SER A 77 2.55 -13.33 12.63
C SER A 77 1.92 -14.06 11.44
N TRP A 78 2.40 -13.78 10.23
CA TRP A 78 1.94 -14.39 9.00
C TRP A 78 2.64 -15.72 8.76
N LEU A 79 3.96 -15.76 8.97
CA LEU A 79 4.74 -17.00 8.84
C LEU A 79 4.21 -18.09 9.79
N ALA A 80 3.84 -17.74 11.03
CA ALA A 80 3.22 -18.67 11.98
C ALA A 80 1.97 -19.38 11.43
N LEU A 81 1.21 -18.69 10.56
CA LEU A 81 -0.04 -19.19 9.97
C LEU A 81 0.15 -19.85 8.60
N LEU A 82 1.21 -19.48 7.87
CA LEU A 82 1.50 -19.89 6.50
C LEU A 82 2.63 -20.92 6.41
N LYS A 83 3.27 -21.27 7.53
CA LYS A 83 4.44 -22.17 7.58
C LYS A 83 4.21 -23.50 6.85
N ASP A 84 3.01 -24.06 6.94
CA ASP A 84 2.68 -25.32 6.28
C ASP A 84 2.47 -25.08 4.78
N ASP A 85 1.79 -23.99 4.41
CA ASP A 85 1.54 -23.60 3.01
C ASP A 85 2.83 -23.29 2.24
N VAL A 86 3.80 -22.60 2.85
CA VAL A 86 5.10 -22.30 2.20
C VAL A 86 5.98 -23.54 2.03
N THR A 87 5.73 -24.62 2.77
CA THR A 87 6.46 -25.90 2.60
C THR A 87 5.81 -26.84 1.60
N THR A 88 4.64 -26.49 1.04
CA THR A 88 3.97 -27.31 0.02
C THR A 88 4.80 -27.42 -1.26
N LYS A 89 4.65 -28.53 -1.97
CA LYS A 89 5.33 -28.76 -3.25
C LYS A 89 5.08 -27.62 -4.23
N GLU A 90 3.85 -27.13 -4.29
CA GLU A 90 3.45 -26.08 -5.23
C GLU A 90 4.11 -24.74 -4.92
N PHE A 91 4.25 -24.38 -3.64
CA PHE A 91 4.97 -23.18 -3.25
C PHE A 91 6.48 -23.31 -3.53
N LEU A 92 7.08 -24.47 -3.27
CA LEU A 92 8.49 -24.71 -3.59
C LEU A 92 8.76 -24.66 -5.11
N GLU A 93 7.84 -25.15 -5.94
CA GLU A 93 7.92 -25.02 -7.41
C GLU A 93 7.83 -23.55 -7.87
N LEU A 94 7.01 -22.73 -7.21
CA LEU A 94 7.01 -21.28 -7.42
C LEU A 94 8.38 -20.67 -7.11
N LYS A 95 9.03 -21.05 -6.01
CA LYS A 95 10.38 -20.56 -5.67
C LYS A 95 11.42 -20.99 -6.70
N LYS A 96 11.38 -22.24 -7.17
CA LYS A 96 12.23 -22.75 -8.25
C LYS A 96 12.00 -21.99 -9.56
N PHE A 97 10.76 -21.64 -9.88
CA PHE A 97 10.44 -20.78 -11.03
C PHE A 97 11.11 -19.40 -10.91
N LEU A 98 11.01 -18.71 -9.77
CA LEU A 98 11.64 -17.40 -9.56
C LEU A 98 13.18 -17.46 -9.60
N ASN A 99 13.77 -18.57 -9.11
CA ASN A 99 15.21 -18.81 -9.23
C ASN A 99 15.62 -18.98 -10.68
N ARG A 100 14.84 -19.71 -11.50
CA ARG A 100 15.08 -19.83 -12.95
C ARG A 100 14.95 -18.50 -13.68
N GLU A 101 13.97 -17.68 -13.32
CA GLU A 101 13.82 -16.33 -13.87
C GLU A 101 15.05 -15.47 -13.59
N THR A 102 15.54 -15.50 -12.35
CA THR A 102 16.77 -14.80 -11.95
C THR A 102 18.00 -15.34 -12.69
N ALA A 103 18.15 -16.67 -12.75
CA ALA A 103 19.28 -17.32 -13.43
C ALA A 103 19.31 -17.06 -14.95
N ALA A 104 18.13 -16.90 -15.56
CA ALA A 104 17.98 -16.51 -16.95
C ALA A 104 18.22 -15.01 -17.20
N GLY A 105 18.62 -14.24 -16.19
CA GLY A 105 18.88 -12.80 -16.32
C GLY A 105 17.62 -11.93 -16.45
N LYS A 106 16.44 -12.49 -16.18
CA LYS A 106 15.18 -11.73 -16.29
C LYS A 106 14.98 -10.85 -15.06
N LYS A 107 14.85 -9.55 -15.30
CA LYS A 107 14.50 -8.59 -14.25
C LYS A 107 13.02 -8.73 -13.92
N TRP A 108 12.71 -8.82 -12.64
CA TRP A 108 11.34 -8.83 -12.13
C TRP A 108 11.21 -7.96 -10.89
N PHE A 109 9.98 -7.52 -10.63
CA PHE A 109 9.58 -6.63 -9.56
C PHE A 109 8.60 -7.32 -8.61
N PRO A 110 8.48 -6.82 -7.35
CA PRO A 110 9.38 -5.84 -6.72
C PRO A 110 10.80 -6.41 -6.49
N PRO A 111 11.77 -5.63 -5.98
CA PRO A 111 12.99 -6.19 -5.41
C PRO A 111 12.67 -7.33 -4.43
N LYS A 112 13.55 -8.33 -4.31
CA LYS A 112 13.25 -9.59 -3.60
C LYS A 112 12.79 -9.33 -2.17
N GLU A 113 13.52 -8.48 -1.46
CA GLU A 113 13.27 -8.04 -0.09
C GLU A 113 11.90 -7.38 0.12
N ASP A 114 11.35 -6.79 -0.95
CA ASP A 114 10.08 -6.08 -0.92
C ASP A 114 8.88 -7.00 -1.21
N VAL A 115 9.06 -8.23 -1.71
CA VAL A 115 7.95 -9.15 -2.08
C VAL A 115 6.92 -9.32 -0.96
N TYR A 116 7.38 -9.33 0.29
CA TYR A 116 6.55 -9.51 1.49
C TYR A 116 6.30 -8.23 2.30
N SER A 117 6.54 -7.04 1.74
CA SER A 117 6.30 -5.76 2.42
C SER A 117 4.87 -5.63 2.97
N TRP A 118 3.86 -6.09 2.22
CA TRP A 118 2.46 -6.13 2.68
C TRP A 118 2.30 -6.80 4.06
N SER A 119 3.08 -7.84 4.35
CA SER A 119 2.97 -8.61 5.60
C SER A 119 3.60 -7.88 6.78
N ARG A 120 4.63 -7.07 6.52
CA ARG A 120 5.40 -6.33 7.53
C ARG A 120 4.73 -5.02 7.92
N HIS A 121 4.13 -4.34 6.94
CA HIS A 121 3.32 -3.14 7.20
C HIS A 121 1.97 -3.45 7.83
N THR A 122 1.41 -4.64 7.56
CA THR A 122 0.15 -5.05 8.16
C THR A 122 0.27 -6.45 8.76
N PRO A 123 0.78 -6.56 10.01
CA PRO A 123 0.77 -7.82 10.76
C PRO A 123 -0.63 -8.44 10.83
N PHE A 124 -0.70 -9.77 10.91
CA PHE A 124 -1.96 -10.52 10.85
C PHE A 124 -3.02 -10.03 11.85
N ASN A 125 -2.59 -9.70 13.06
CA ASN A 125 -3.46 -9.25 14.15
C ASN A 125 -3.98 -7.81 13.98
N GLU A 126 -3.38 -7.03 13.08
CA GLU A 126 -3.70 -5.62 12.84
C GLU A 126 -4.57 -5.43 11.59
N VAL A 127 -4.80 -6.49 10.80
CA VAL A 127 -5.67 -6.44 9.63
C VAL A 127 -7.09 -6.03 10.04
N LYS A 128 -7.55 -4.90 9.48
CA LYS A 128 -8.90 -4.32 9.57
C LYS A 128 -9.58 -4.24 8.20
N VAL A 129 -8.80 -3.93 7.16
CA VAL A 129 -9.25 -3.86 5.76
C VAL A 129 -8.31 -4.68 4.88
N VAL A 130 -8.82 -5.32 3.83
CA VAL A 130 -8.04 -5.96 2.77
C VAL A 130 -8.44 -5.33 1.45
N ILE A 131 -7.46 -4.78 0.72
CA ILE A 131 -7.62 -4.30 -0.65
C ILE A 131 -6.88 -5.26 -1.57
N VAL A 132 -7.60 -5.85 -2.53
CA VAL A 132 -7.06 -6.87 -3.43
C VAL A 132 -6.67 -6.24 -4.78
N GLY A 133 -5.38 -6.25 -5.08
CA GLY A 133 -4.82 -5.91 -6.39
C GLY A 133 -4.58 -7.15 -7.27
N GLN A 134 -4.31 -6.97 -8.56
CA GLN A 134 -4.04 -8.07 -9.49
C GLN A 134 -2.56 -8.47 -9.45
N ASP A 135 -1.69 -7.69 -10.08
CA ASP A 135 -0.25 -7.85 -10.13
C ASP A 135 0.48 -6.58 -9.64
N PRO A 136 1.78 -6.67 -9.30
CA PRO A 136 2.57 -5.49 -9.01
C PRO A 136 2.72 -4.63 -10.28
N TYR A 137 2.97 -3.33 -10.10
CA TYR A 137 3.40 -2.49 -11.21
C TYR A 137 4.71 -3.02 -11.83
N HIS A 138 4.75 -3.09 -13.16
CA HIS A 138 5.83 -3.74 -13.90
C HIS A 138 6.91 -2.78 -14.41
N ASN A 139 6.81 -1.46 -14.18
CA ASN A 139 7.88 -0.53 -14.55
C ASN A 139 8.85 -0.29 -13.39
N VAL A 140 10.03 0.23 -13.76
CA VAL A 140 11.13 0.51 -12.83
C VAL A 140 10.68 1.47 -11.73
N ASN A 141 11.10 1.20 -10.49
CA ASN A 141 10.84 2.01 -9.29
C ASN A 141 9.37 2.15 -8.86
N GLN A 142 8.45 1.37 -9.43
CA GLN A 142 7.04 1.42 -9.05
C GLN A 142 6.71 0.44 -7.91
N ALA A 143 6.83 -0.87 -8.16
CA ALA A 143 6.40 -1.88 -7.21
C ALA A 143 7.35 -2.03 -6.01
N HIS A 144 6.76 -2.09 -4.82
CA HIS A 144 7.47 -2.31 -3.55
C HIS A 144 6.74 -3.27 -2.60
N GLY A 145 5.96 -4.19 -3.17
CA GLY A 145 5.31 -5.27 -2.44
C GLY A 145 3.96 -4.95 -1.81
N MET A 146 3.32 -3.85 -2.23
CA MET A 146 1.98 -3.46 -1.81
C MET A 146 1.12 -3.13 -3.03
N ALA A 147 -0.12 -3.63 -3.03
CA ALA A 147 -1.09 -3.33 -4.09
C ALA A 147 -1.32 -1.81 -4.22
N PHE A 148 -1.49 -1.31 -5.44
CA PHE A 148 -1.76 0.09 -5.80
C PHE A 148 -0.72 1.13 -5.34
N SER A 149 0.26 0.78 -4.52
CA SER A 149 1.24 1.74 -3.98
C SER A 149 2.51 1.80 -4.82
N VAL A 150 3.05 3.01 -4.98
CA VAL A 150 4.35 3.28 -5.61
C VAL A 150 5.27 4.08 -4.68
N ARG A 151 6.58 3.94 -4.84
CA ARG A 151 7.56 4.73 -4.07
C ARG A 151 7.76 6.11 -4.70
N PRO A 152 8.05 7.16 -3.89
CA PRO A 152 8.59 8.39 -4.43
C PRO A 152 9.88 8.13 -5.23
N PRO A 153 10.16 8.89 -6.29
CA PRO A 153 9.41 10.06 -6.78
C PRO A 153 8.29 9.71 -7.77
N THR A 154 7.95 8.43 -7.95
CA THR A 154 6.94 8.00 -8.93
C THR A 154 5.57 8.60 -8.59
N PRO A 155 4.92 9.32 -9.53
CA PRO A 155 3.56 9.80 -9.35
C PRO A 155 2.56 8.65 -9.21
N ALA A 156 1.44 8.92 -8.55
CA ALA A 156 0.31 8.01 -8.45
C ALA A 156 -0.14 7.55 -9.85
N PRO A 157 -0.15 6.24 -10.13
CA PRO A 157 -0.63 5.72 -11.42
C PRO A 157 -2.12 6.02 -11.62
N PRO A 158 -2.66 5.93 -12.85
CA PRO A 158 -4.05 6.29 -13.15
C PRO A 158 -5.09 5.64 -12.23
N SER A 159 -4.92 4.35 -11.92
CA SER A 159 -5.82 3.65 -10.97
C SER A 159 -5.78 4.24 -9.56
N LEU A 160 -4.60 4.61 -9.06
CA LEU A 160 -4.47 5.22 -7.73
C LEU A 160 -5.04 6.64 -7.71
N ARG A 161 -4.86 7.42 -8.78
CA ARG A 161 -5.52 8.74 -8.92
C ARG A 161 -7.04 8.60 -8.84
N ASN A 162 -7.61 7.59 -9.49
CA ASN A 162 -9.04 7.32 -9.41
C ASN A 162 -9.49 6.91 -8.00
N MET A 163 -8.65 6.18 -7.24
CA MET A 163 -8.88 5.93 -5.81
C MET A 163 -8.91 7.22 -4.99
N TYR A 164 -8.05 8.20 -5.29
CA TYR A 164 -8.08 9.51 -4.64
C TYR A 164 -9.35 10.30 -4.94
N ILE A 165 -9.85 10.25 -6.19
CA ILE A 165 -11.13 10.87 -6.56
C ILE A 165 -12.29 10.27 -5.75
N ALA A 166 -12.39 8.94 -5.70
CA ALA A 166 -13.41 8.26 -4.90
C ALA A 166 -13.28 8.58 -3.40
N LEU A 167 -12.04 8.61 -2.89
CA LEU A 167 -11.76 8.93 -1.49
C LEU A 167 -12.12 10.37 -1.13
N LYS A 168 -11.86 11.34 -2.03
CA LYS A 168 -12.22 12.75 -1.85
C LYS A 168 -13.73 12.96 -1.81
N LYS A 169 -14.50 12.17 -2.59
CA LYS A 169 -15.96 12.14 -2.53
C LYS A 169 -16.46 11.61 -1.17
N ASP A 170 -15.85 10.56 -0.65
CA ASP A 170 -16.18 9.99 0.68
C ASP A 170 -15.78 10.92 1.84
N TYR A 171 -14.62 11.56 1.72
CA TYR A 171 -14.01 12.43 2.71
C TYR A 171 -13.55 13.73 2.04
N PRO A 172 -14.41 14.77 1.98
CA PRO A 172 -14.04 16.07 1.41
C PRO A 172 -12.83 16.72 2.10
N SER A 173 -12.51 16.34 3.34
CA SER A 173 -11.30 16.78 4.05
C SER A 173 -10.00 16.13 3.56
N PHE A 174 -10.07 15.04 2.79
CA PHE A 174 -8.90 14.37 2.23
C PHE A 174 -8.13 15.33 1.32
N VAL A 175 -6.80 15.34 1.46
CA VAL A 175 -5.91 16.12 0.59
C VAL A 175 -4.91 15.17 -0.04
N GLU A 176 -4.80 15.22 -1.36
CA GLU A 176 -3.85 14.40 -2.10
C GLU A 176 -2.40 14.66 -1.65
N PRO A 177 -1.54 13.63 -1.67
CA PRO A 177 -0.12 13.80 -1.36
C PRO A 177 0.56 14.84 -2.25
N ALA A 178 1.54 15.55 -1.68
CA ALA A 178 2.40 16.45 -2.46
C ALA A 178 3.09 15.70 -3.62
N ASN A 179 3.44 16.43 -4.68
CA ASN A 179 4.10 15.91 -5.87
C ASN A 179 3.34 14.76 -6.57
N ARG A 180 2.00 14.69 -6.40
CA ARG A 180 1.17 13.60 -6.92
C ARG A 180 1.63 12.23 -6.43
N GLY A 181 2.16 12.13 -5.21
CA GLY A 181 2.76 10.90 -4.69
C GLY A 181 1.75 9.74 -4.54
N GLY A 182 2.24 8.49 -4.62
CA GLY A 182 1.43 7.28 -4.54
C GLY A 182 1.83 6.30 -3.42
N LEU A 183 2.49 6.77 -2.37
CA LEU A 183 2.96 5.93 -1.27
C LEU A 183 1.82 5.70 -0.26
N LEU A 184 1.42 4.43 -0.07
CA LEU A 184 0.28 4.03 0.75
C LEU A 184 0.69 3.32 2.06
N ILE A 185 1.97 3.42 2.44
CA ILE A 185 2.45 2.92 3.75
C ILE A 185 1.59 3.44 4.91
N PRO A 186 1.16 4.72 4.96
CA PRO A 186 0.30 5.19 6.05
C PRO A 186 -1.00 4.42 6.20
N TRP A 187 -1.60 3.92 5.10
CA TRP A 187 -2.80 3.08 5.18
C TRP A 187 -2.45 1.68 5.70
N ALA A 188 -1.36 1.10 5.20
CA ALA A 188 -0.93 -0.23 5.58
C ALA A 188 -0.63 -0.34 7.08
N ASP A 189 0.11 0.64 7.62
CA ASP A 189 0.43 0.74 9.05
C ASP A 189 -0.80 1.02 9.93
N ARG A 190 -1.93 1.41 9.33
CA ARG A 190 -3.23 1.61 10.02
C ARG A 190 -4.15 0.38 9.95
N GLY A 191 -3.67 -0.73 9.40
CA GLY A 191 -4.42 -1.99 9.33
C GLY A 191 -5.04 -2.30 7.96
N VAL A 192 -4.62 -1.62 6.89
CA VAL A 192 -5.07 -1.87 5.52
C VAL A 192 -4.10 -2.81 4.80
N LEU A 193 -4.45 -4.08 4.68
CA LEU A 193 -3.66 -5.07 3.96
C LEU A 193 -3.75 -4.84 2.44
N MET A 194 -2.68 -4.31 1.84
CA MET A 194 -2.58 -4.03 0.40
C MET A 194 -2.00 -5.25 -0.35
N LEU A 195 -2.86 -6.21 -0.73
CA LEU A 195 -2.42 -7.52 -1.22
C LEU A 195 -2.67 -7.69 -2.73
N ASN A 196 -1.62 -7.90 -3.52
CA ASN A 196 -1.78 -8.35 -4.91
C ASN A 196 -2.06 -9.85 -4.98
N THR A 197 -2.83 -10.31 -5.96
CA THR A 197 -3.04 -11.75 -6.20
C THR A 197 -1.78 -12.45 -6.69
N CYS A 198 -0.99 -11.78 -7.53
CA CYS A 198 0.37 -12.17 -7.90
C CYS A 198 1.36 -11.25 -7.20
N LEU A 199 2.40 -11.77 -6.54
CA LEU A 199 3.32 -10.93 -5.76
C LEU A 199 4.56 -10.48 -6.54
N THR A 200 4.74 -10.96 -7.78
CA THR A 200 5.90 -10.63 -8.61
C THR A 200 5.51 -10.50 -10.08
N VAL A 201 6.26 -9.75 -10.87
CA VAL A 201 6.04 -9.58 -12.30
C VAL A 201 7.38 -9.27 -12.99
N ARG A 202 7.62 -9.73 -14.22
CA ARG A 202 8.78 -9.28 -14.99
C ARG A 202 8.68 -7.80 -15.31
N ALA A 203 9.83 -7.16 -15.48
CA ALA A 203 9.89 -5.78 -15.93
C ALA A 203 9.21 -5.66 -17.30
N HIS A 204 8.29 -4.71 -17.43
CA HIS A 204 7.56 -4.37 -18.66
C HIS A 204 6.68 -5.48 -19.25
N GLU A 205 6.47 -6.60 -18.55
CA GLU A 205 5.57 -7.69 -18.99
C GLU A 205 4.50 -7.95 -17.91
N ALA A 206 3.39 -7.21 -17.96
CA ALA A 206 2.24 -7.41 -17.09
C ALA A 206 1.78 -8.88 -17.09
N ASN A 207 1.30 -9.38 -15.95
CA ASN A 207 0.84 -10.78 -15.79
C ASN A 207 1.86 -11.90 -16.13
N SER A 208 3.13 -11.60 -16.38
CA SER A 208 4.16 -12.59 -16.78
C SER A 208 4.40 -13.73 -15.78
N HIS A 209 4.09 -13.52 -14.50
CA HIS A 209 4.19 -14.53 -13.44
C HIS A 209 2.82 -15.10 -13.00
N ALA A 210 1.75 -14.82 -13.76
CA ALA A 210 0.43 -15.38 -13.49
C ALA A 210 0.43 -16.91 -13.61
N ASN A 211 -0.40 -17.57 -12.80
CA ASN A 211 -0.56 -19.02 -12.70
C ASN A 211 0.72 -19.78 -12.33
N ARG A 212 1.69 -19.10 -11.71
CA ARG A 212 2.94 -19.73 -11.23
C ARG A 212 2.90 -20.16 -9.78
N GLY A 213 1.81 -19.88 -9.06
CA GLY A 213 1.57 -20.36 -7.69
C GLY A 213 1.24 -19.25 -6.69
N TRP A 214 1.51 -17.98 -7.04
CA TRP A 214 1.21 -16.84 -6.16
C TRP A 214 -0.28 -16.75 -5.82
N GLU A 215 -1.15 -17.01 -6.79
CA GLU A 215 -2.59 -16.95 -6.64
C GLU A 215 -3.12 -17.90 -5.59
N ARG A 216 -2.49 -19.08 -5.45
CA ARG A 216 -2.84 -20.06 -4.42
C ARG A 216 -2.37 -19.58 -3.05
N PHE A 217 -1.15 -19.07 -2.97
CA PHE A 217 -0.60 -18.52 -1.75
C PHE A 217 -1.39 -17.31 -1.23
N THR A 218 -1.71 -16.35 -2.10
CA THR A 218 -2.46 -15.14 -1.71
C THR A 218 -3.94 -15.45 -1.45
N GLN A 219 -4.53 -16.46 -2.11
CA GLN A 219 -5.84 -16.97 -1.71
C GLN A 219 -5.81 -17.52 -0.28
N LYS A 220 -4.75 -18.27 0.09
CA LYS A 220 -4.61 -18.77 1.46
C LYS A 220 -4.53 -17.63 2.48
N VAL A 221 -3.85 -16.54 2.15
CA VAL A 221 -3.83 -15.33 2.99
C VAL A 221 -5.25 -14.80 3.22
N ILE A 222 -6.05 -14.65 2.16
CA ILE A 222 -7.46 -14.22 2.25
C ILE A 222 -8.30 -15.20 3.11
N ASP A 223 -8.15 -16.50 2.86
CA ASP A 223 -8.88 -17.54 3.58
C ASP A 223 -8.54 -17.55 5.08
N LEU A 224 -7.25 -17.37 5.43
CA LEU A 224 -6.80 -17.27 6.83
C LEU A 224 -7.39 -16.05 7.53
N ILE A 225 -7.47 -14.90 6.85
CA ILE A 225 -8.12 -13.70 7.39
C ILE A 225 -9.58 -13.99 7.65
N ALA A 226 -10.30 -14.52 6.66
CA ALA A 226 -11.73 -14.84 6.77
C ALA A 226 -12.00 -15.87 7.90
N GLN A 227 -11.12 -16.86 8.04
CA GLN A 227 -11.29 -17.90 9.04
C GLN A 227 -10.96 -17.42 10.47
N LYS A 228 -9.86 -16.68 10.65
CA LYS A 228 -9.26 -16.44 11.98
C LYS A 228 -9.48 -15.03 12.53
N ARG A 229 -9.90 -14.04 11.73
CA ARG A 229 -10.21 -12.69 12.23
C ARG A 229 -11.64 -12.62 12.75
N THR A 230 -11.82 -13.01 14.01
CA THR A 230 -13.15 -13.17 14.66
C THR A 230 -13.93 -11.87 14.81
N ARG A 231 -13.26 -10.72 15.01
CA ARG A 231 -13.91 -9.40 15.03
C ARG A 231 -14.47 -8.98 13.66
N GLY A 232 -14.08 -9.70 12.60
CA GLY A 232 -14.42 -9.41 11.23
C GLY A 232 -13.47 -8.38 10.60
N VAL A 233 -13.45 -8.33 9.28
CA VAL A 233 -12.55 -7.50 8.45
C VAL A 233 -13.36 -7.00 7.25
N VAL A 234 -13.01 -5.84 6.72
CA VAL A 234 -13.58 -5.34 5.46
C VAL A 234 -12.74 -5.84 4.28
N PHE A 235 -13.37 -6.48 3.30
CA PHE A 235 -12.74 -6.83 2.03
C PHE A 235 -13.22 -5.88 0.95
N MET A 236 -12.31 -5.12 0.35
CA MET A 236 -12.56 -4.31 -0.83
C MET A 236 -12.02 -5.04 -2.06
N ALA A 237 -12.92 -5.45 -2.93
CA ALA A 237 -12.58 -6.17 -4.15
C ALA A 237 -13.14 -5.41 -5.35
N TRP A 238 -12.23 -4.84 -6.13
CA TRP A 238 -12.55 -4.00 -7.27
C TRP A 238 -12.24 -4.71 -8.58
N GLY A 239 -13.25 -4.89 -9.41
CA GLY A 239 -13.19 -5.65 -10.65
C GLY A 239 -13.40 -7.16 -10.46
N THR A 240 -13.78 -7.81 -11.56
CA THR A 240 -14.11 -9.25 -11.57
C THR A 240 -13.02 -10.16 -10.99
N PRO A 241 -11.72 -9.97 -11.28
CA PRO A 241 -10.68 -10.81 -10.71
C PRO A 241 -10.63 -10.78 -9.17
N ALA A 242 -10.70 -9.59 -8.58
CA ALA A 242 -10.71 -9.41 -7.13
C ALA A 242 -12.01 -9.96 -6.51
N SER A 243 -13.16 -9.70 -7.13
CA SER A 243 -14.47 -10.18 -6.64
C SER A 243 -14.53 -11.69 -6.52
N LYS A 244 -13.94 -12.42 -7.47
CA LYS A 244 -13.87 -13.90 -7.42
C LYS A 244 -13.09 -14.41 -6.20
N ARG A 245 -12.06 -13.69 -5.74
CA ARG A 245 -11.21 -14.09 -4.60
C ARG A 245 -11.93 -14.04 -3.26
N VAL A 246 -12.93 -13.18 -3.14
CA VAL A 246 -13.68 -12.95 -1.90
C VAL A 246 -15.07 -13.58 -1.91
N GLN A 247 -15.43 -14.33 -2.95
CA GLN A 247 -16.77 -14.91 -3.10
C GLN A 247 -17.18 -15.84 -1.95
N LYS A 248 -16.21 -16.55 -1.36
CA LYS A 248 -16.41 -17.52 -0.27
C LYS A 248 -16.31 -16.90 1.12
N VAL A 249 -16.05 -15.59 1.22
CA VAL A 249 -15.96 -14.91 2.52
C VAL A 249 -17.34 -14.88 3.17
N ASP A 250 -17.40 -15.25 4.45
CA ASP A 250 -18.61 -15.18 5.27
C ASP A 250 -19.02 -13.71 5.50
N LYS A 251 -20.09 -13.29 4.81
CA LYS A 251 -20.63 -11.92 4.85
C LYS A 251 -21.38 -11.59 6.15
N GLN A 252 -21.65 -12.57 7.02
CA GLN A 252 -22.18 -12.27 8.36
C GLN A 252 -21.06 -11.80 9.29
N ARG A 253 -19.88 -12.41 9.16
CA ARG A 253 -18.70 -12.05 9.96
C ARG A 253 -17.95 -10.86 9.39
N HIS A 254 -17.80 -10.78 8.07
CA HIS A 254 -16.99 -9.79 7.36
C HIS A 254 -17.86 -8.87 6.51
N LEU A 255 -17.37 -7.66 6.23
CA LEU A 255 -17.97 -6.82 5.20
C LEU A 255 -17.25 -7.06 3.87
N VAL A 256 -18.00 -7.29 2.80
CA VAL A 256 -17.46 -7.43 1.44
C VAL A 256 -18.02 -6.31 0.57
N LEU A 257 -17.14 -5.42 0.10
CA LEU A 257 -17.46 -4.28 -0.75
C LEU A 257 -16.95 -4.54 -2.17
N LEU A 258 -17.88 -4.59 -3.13
CA LEU A 258 -17.60 -4.91 -4.53
C LEU A 258 -17.91 -3.72 -5.42
N SER A 259 -17.01 -3.40 -6.35
CA SER A 259 -17.25 -2.41 -7.41
C SER A 259 -16.46 -2.77 -8.67
N VAL A 260 -16.59 -1.98 -9.72
CA VAL A 260 -15.70 -2.03 -10.90
C VAL A 260 -14.27 -1.64 -10.51
N HIS A 261 -13.28 -1.97 -11.35
CA HIS A 261 -11.88 -1.64 -11.05
C HIS A 261 -11.63 -0.13 -11.15
N PRO A 262 -10.72 0.47 -10.36
CA PRO A 262 -10.34 1.89 -10.48
C PRO A 262 -9.57 2.25 -11.76
N SER A 263 -9.39 1.31 -12.70
CA SER A 263 -8.69 1.60 -13.97
C SER A 263 -9.47 2.63 -14.78
N PRO A 264 -8.82 3.52 -15.55
CA PRO A 264 -9.50 4.43 -16.47
C PRO A 264 -10.56 3.73 -17.35
N LEU A 265 -10.30 2.48 -17.76
CA LEU A 265 -11.19 1.67 -18.59
C LEU A 265 -12.57 1.36 -17.95
N SER A 266 -12.66 1.45 -16.62
CA SER A 266 -13.87 1.04 -15.89
C SER A 266 -14.31 1.98 -14.77
N ALA A 267 -13.48 2.92 -14.33
CA ALA A 267 -13.76 3.74 -13.14
C ALA A 267 -15.05 4.57 -13.26
N SER A 268 -15.33 5.10 -14.46
CA SER A 268 -16.55 5.85 -14.77
C SER A 268 -17.83 5.01 -14.67
N ARG A 269 -17.73 3.67 -14.68
CA ARG A 269 -18.87 2.74 -14.57
C ARG A 269 -19.35 2.52 -13.13
N GLY A 270 -18.95 3.39 -12.19
CA GLY A 270 -19.44 3.38 -10.81
C GLY A 270 -18.37 3.24 -9.72
N PHE A 271 -17.07 3.28 -10.04
CA PHE A 271 -16.03 3.26 -9.01
C PHE A 271 -16.03 4.57 -8.19
N PHE A 272 -16.15 5.71 -8.85
CA PHE A 272 -16.07 7.02 -8.19
C PHE A 272 -17.15 7.26 -7.14
N ASP A 273 -18.32 6.63 -7.30
CA ASP A 273 -19.48 6.83 -6.44
C ASP A 273 -19.77 5.61 -5.55
N CYS A 274 -18.81 4.68 -5.44
CA CYS A 274 -19.03 3.41 -4.72
C CYS A 274 -19.17 3.58 -3.20
N GLY A 275 -18.63 4.65 -2.61
CA GLY A 275 -18.75 4.92 -1.18
C GLY A 275 -17.96 3.98 -0.27
N HIS A 276 -16.97 3.26 -0.81
CA HIS A 276 -16.34 2.13 -0.11
C HIS A 276 -15.52 2.55 1.11
N PHE A 277 -14.76 3.66 1.07
CA PHE A 277 -13.90 4.07 2.18
C PHE A 277 -14.74 4.49 3.39
N LYS A 278 -15.81 5.24 3.12
CA LYS A 278 -16.80 5.65 4.15
C LYS A 278 -17.55 4.45 4.72
N SER A 279 -18.01 3.54 3.86
CA SER A 279 -18.73 2.32 4.28
C SER A 279 -17.85 1.41 5.13
N ALA A 280 -16.57 1.28 4.78
CA ALA A 280 -15.61 0.50 5.54
C ALA A 280 -15.43 1.06 6.96
N ASN A 281 -15.21 2.37 7.10
CA ASN A 281 -15.06 2.98 8.42
C ASN A 281 -16.34 2.91 9.25
N ALA A 282 -17.51 3.17 8.66
CA ALA A 282 -18.79 3.02 9.35
C ALA A 282 -18.95 1.62 9.94
N TRP A 283 -18.63 0.58 9.16
CA TRP A 283 -18.68 -0.79 9.63
C TRP A 283 -17.60 -1.12 10.66
N LEU A 284 -16.36 -0.64 10.46
CA LEU A 284 -15.27 -0.86 11.41
C LEU A 284 -15.60 -0.28 12.79
N ILE A 285 -16.22 0.90 12.86
CA ILE A 285 -16.65 1.51 14.12
C ILE A 285 -17.61 0.58 14.86
N THR A 286 -18.58 -0.04 14.18
CA THR A 286 -19.51 -1.00 14.82
C THR A 286 -18.82 -2.25 15.39
N ARG A 287 -17.65 -2.64 14.86
CA ARG A 287 -16.91 -3.86 15.26
C ARG A 287 -15.74 -3.58 16.20
N TYR A 288 -15.16 -2.39 16.12
CA TYR A 288 -13.89 -2.01 16.75
C TYR A 288 -14.00 -0.82 17.71
N GLY A 289 -15.13 -0.12 17.75
CA GLY A 289 -15.26 1.18 18.42
C GLY A 289 -14.67 2.31 17.58
N ASP A 290 -14.68 3.53 18.12
CA ASP A 290 -14.22 4.73 17.40
C ASP A 290 -12.74 4.64 16.97
N ASP A 291 -11.88 4.03 17.79
CA ASP A 291 -10.47 3.76 17.47
C ASP A 291 -10.27 2.72 16.36
N GLY A 292 -11.35 2.05 15.97
CA GLY A 292 -11.42 1.10 14.89
C GLY A 292 -11.23 1.70 13.51
N GLU A 293 -11.67 2.94 13.31
CA GLU A 293 -11.67 3.59 11.99
C GLU A 293 -10.25 3.78 11.43
N ILE A 294 -10.16 3.69 10.11
CA ILE A 294 -8.95 4.02 9.34
C ILE A 294 -8.94 5.51 9.06
N ASP A 295 -7.87 6.19 9.47
CA ASP A 295 -7.55 7.49 8.88
C ASP A 295 -7.00 7.25 7.47
N TRP A 296 -7.69 7.78 6.45
CA TRP A 296 -7.31 7.65 5.04
C TRP A 296 -6.42 8.79 4.56
N ALA A 297 -6.08 9.76 5.42
CA ALA A 297 -5.13 10.81 5.06
C ALA A 297 -3.73 10.23 4.82
N LEU A 298 -3.05 10.71 3.76
CA LEU A 298 -1.70 10.27 3.40
C LEU A 298 -0.62 11.29 3.78
N ARG A 299 -1.04 12.49 4.18
CA ARG A 299 -0.14 13.56 4.62
C ARG A 299 -0.14 13.64 6.15
N PRO A 300 1.01 13.99 6.78
CA PRO A 300 1.08 14.13 8.23
C PRO A 300 0.31 15.35 8.77
N ASP A 301 -0.01 16.32 7.92
CA ASP A 301 -0.72 17.56 8.25
C ASP A 301 -2.24 17.49 8.01
N ASN A 302 -2.78 16.31 7.68
CA ASN A 302 -4.18 16.10 7.35
C ASN A 302 -4.75 14.86 8.06
N THR A 303 -6.06 14.85 8.30
CA THR A 303 -6.79 13.67 8.78
C THR A 303 -8.15 13.57 8.12
N THR A 304 -8.63 12.35 7.87
CA THR A 304 -10.00 12.07 7.45
C THR A 304 -10.91 11.64 8.60
N LYS A 305 -10.37 11.52 9.82
CA LYS A 305 -11.17 11.24 11.02
C LYS A 305 -12.03 12.44 11.37
N LYS A 306 -13.22 12.20 11.91
CA LYS A 306 -14.02 13.30 12.47
C LYS A 306 -13.28 13.84 13.69
N THR A 307 -12.94 15.13 13.70
CA THR A 307 -12.48 15.78 14.92
C THR A 307 -13.65 15.74 15.90
N ILE A 308 -13.54 14.93 16.96
CA ILE A 308 -14.40 15.10 18.12
C ILE A 308 -13.98 16.45 18.70
N LYS A 309 -14.69 17.52 18.36
CA LYS A 309 -14.60 18.75 19.14
C LYS A 309 -15.04 18.35 20.54
N GLU A 310 -14.10 18.30 21.48
CA GLU A 310 -14.44 18.28 22.90
C GLU A 310 -15.47 19.39 23.11
N ALA A 311 -16.66 19.01 23.58
CA ALA A 311 -17.70 19.99 23.89
C ALA A 311 -17.08 21.02 24.85
N PRO A 312 -17.19 22.32 24.58
CA PRO A 312 -16.68 23.32 25.51
C PRO A 312 -17.39 23.09 26.84
N LYS A 313 -16.60 22.93 27.91
CA LYS A 313 -17.11 22.99 29.28
C LYS A 313 -17.92 24.28 29.38
N LYS A 314 -19.23 24.17 29.58
CA LYS A 314 -20.09 25.30 29.92
C LYS A 314 -19.61 25.84 31.27
N ASP A 315 -18.81 26.90 31.22
CA ASP A 315 -18.72 27.82 32.34
C ASP A 315 -20.06 28.53 32.43
N THR A 316 -20.89 28.11 33.40
CA THR A 316 -22.05 28.86 33.85
C THR A 316 -21.58 30.19 34.43
N LYS A 317 -21.73 31.27 33.66
CA LYS A 317 -21.96 32.60 34.22
C LYS A 317 -23.39 33.00 33.88
N GLU A 318 -24.18 33.08 34.93
CA GLU A 318 -25.44 33.81 34.98
C GLU A 318 -25.13 35.28 34.68
N ASP A 319 -25.87 35.88 33.76
CA ASP A 319 -26.20 37.30 33.82
C ASP A 319 -27.62 37.47 33.23
N ASN A 320 -28.50 37.97 34.08
CA ASN A 320 -29.80 38.52 33.77
C ASN A 320 -29.63 39.79 32.93
N GLU A 321 -30.40 39.95 31.85
CA GLU A 321 -31.10 41.23 31.61
C GLU A 321 -32.18 41.12 30.51
N GLU A 322 -33.19 41.98 30.66
CA GLU A 322 -34.53 41.86 30.14
C GLU A 322 -34.73 42.36 28.69
N LYS A 323 -35.52 41.57 27.96
CA LYS A 323 -36.63 41.93 27.06
C LYS A 323 -36.79 43.42 26.62
N LYS A 324 -36.66 43.64 25.29
CA LYS A 324 -37.47 44.63 24.56
C LYS A 324 -37.83 44.13 23.16
N THR A 325 -39.12 44.08 22.90
CA THR A 325 -39.81 43.72 21.64
C THR A 325 -39.94 44.92 20.70
N LYS A 326 -39.77 44.72 19.38
CA LYS A 326 -40.60 45.33 18.33
C LYS A 326 -40.43 44.65 16.96
N ASP A 327 -41.56 44.19 16.43
CA ASP A 327 -42.07 44.08 15.03
C ASP A 327 -41.26 44.81 13.92
N SER A 328 -41.27 44.49 12.62
CA SER A 328 -42.05 43.59 11.73
C SER A 328 -41.40 43.61 10.32
N GLU A 329 -41.96 42.83 9.38
CA GLU A 329 -41.95 43.00 7.90
C GLU A 329 -40.92 42.24 7.05
N GLU A 330 -41.42 41.10 6.53
CA GLU A 330 -41.57 40.69 5.12
C GLU A 330 -40.73 41.30 3.98
N GLU A 331 -40.32 40.35 3.11
CA GLU A 331 -40.36 40.35 1.64
C GLU A 331 -39.08 40.46 0.76
N GLU A 332 -39.04 39.46 -0.15
CA GLU A 332 -38.49 39.40 -1.52
C GLU A 332 -37.00 39.12 -1.84
N GLU A 333 -36.80 37.92 -2.45
CA GLU A 333 -35.76 37.60 -3.44
C GLU A 333 -35.93 38.44 -4.73
N PRO A 334 -34.87 38.63 -5.57
CA PRO A 334 -34.72 37.72 -6.71
C PRO A 334 -33.29 37.42 -7.21
N LYS A 335 -33.14 36.19 -7.72
CA LYS A 335 -32.43 35.74 -8.95
C LYS A 335 -30.95 36.07 -9.21
N ALA A 336 -30.17 34.98 -9.21
CA ALA A 336 -29.37 34.42 -10.31
C ALA A 336 -28.46 35.32 -11.18
N LYS A 337 -27.15 35.06 -11.11
CA LYS A 337 -26.21 35.14 -12.24
C LYS A 337 -25.23 33.97 -12.21
N LYS A 338 -25.16 33.24 -13.34
CA LYS A 338 -24.10 32.26 -13.66
C LYS A 338 -22.80 33.01 -14.00
N PRO A 339 -21.62 32.44 -13.73
CA PRO A 339 -20.42 32.74 -14.50
C PRO A 339 -20.19 31.66 -15.58
N GLU A 340 -19.86 32.14 -16.77
CA GLU A 340 -19.23 31.40 -17.86
C GLU A 340 -17.84 30.91 -17.42
N PHE A 341 -17.45 29.71 -17.85
CA PHE A 341 -16.09 29.19 -17.75
C PHE A 341 -15.64 28.84 -19.17
N ASP A 342 -14.53 29.43 -19.58
CA ASP A 342 -13.81 29.15 -20.82
C ASP A 342 -13.25 27.72 -20.79
N ASP A 343 -13.47 27.01 -21.89
CA ASP A 343 -12.81 25.76 -22.26
C ASP A 343 -11.44 26.08 -22.87
N ASP A 344 -10.36 25.65 -22.21
CA ASP A 344 -9.06 25.43 -22.85
C ASP A 344 -8.73 23.93 -22.67
N GLU A 345 -9.07 23.14 -23.69
CA GLU A 345 -8.52 21.80 -23.91
C GLU A 345 -7.11 21.94 -24.51
N GLU A 346 -6.08 21.49 -23.79
CA GLU A 346 -4.79 21.17 -24.39
C GLU A 346 -4.57 19.65 -24.35
N ASP A 347 -4.40 19.10 -25.56
CA ASP A 347 -4.04 17.74 -25.93
C ASP A 347 -2.83 17.18 -25.16
N VAL A 348 -2.92 15.96 -24.63
CA VAL A 348 -1.74 15.15 -24.27
C VAL A 348 -1.96 13.65 -24.53
N ASP A 349 -1.17 13.16 -25.49
CA ASP A 349 -0.62 11.82 -25.75
C ASP A 349 -1.53 10.70 -26.29
N SER A 350 -1.65 10.67 -27.62
CA SER A 350 -2.23 9.62 -28.48
C SER A 350 -1.43 8.31 -28.56
N ASP A 351 -0.28 8.21 -27.89
CA ASP A 351 0.71 7.16 -28.21
C ASP A 351 0.57 5.90 -27.32
N GLU A 352 -0.11 5.98 -26.16
CA GLU A 352 -0.44 4.80 -25.35
C GLU A 352 -1.76 4.13 -25.77
N GLU A 353 -2.67 4.85 -26.44
CA GLU A 353 -3.95 4.33 -26.90
C GLU A 353 -3.78 3.41 -28.13
N ALA A 354 -2.91 3.80 -29.07
CA ALA A 354 -2.62 3.00 -30.26
C ALA A 354 -1.95 1.65 -29.92
N ALA A 355 -1.04 1.64 -28.95
CA ALA A 355 -0.32 0.42 -28.55
C ALA A 355 -1.24 -0.60 -27.83
N LEU A 356 -2.27 -0.12 -27.12
CA LEU A 356 -3.22 -0.99 -26.43
C LEU A 356 -4.30 -1.54 -27.39
N GLU A 357 -4.71 -0.74 -28.37
CA GLU A 357 -5.69 -1.16 -29.37
C GLU A 357 -5.12 -2.22 -30.32
N GLU A 358 -3.83 -2.12 -30.67
CA GLU A 358 -3.12 -3.14 -31.44
C GLU A 358 -2.97 -4.46 -30.65
N ALA A 359 -2.69 -4.38 -29.34
CA ALA A 359 -2.60 -5.55 -28.48
C ALA A 359 -3.94 -6.27 -28.29
N LEU A 360 -5.06 -5.53 -28.28
CA LEU A 360 -6.41 -6.08 -28.19
C LEU A 360 -6.84 -6.75 -29.50
N LYS A 361 -6.54 -6.15 -30.66
CA LYS A 361 -6.81 -6.77 -31.97
C LYS A 361 -6.05 -8.08 -32.16
N LEU A 362 -4.79 -8.13 -31.74
CA LEU A 362 -3.97 -9.36 -31.77
C LEU A 362 -4.46 -10.46 -30.82
N ALA A 363 -5.20 -10.11 -29.76
CA ALA A 363 -5.81 -11.06 -28.85
C ALA A 363 -7.13 -11.62 -29.39
N GLU A 364 -7.92 -10.81 -30.11
CA GLU A 364 -9.17 -11.24 -30.73
C GLU A 364 -8.96 -12.15 -31.95
N GLU A 365 -7.91 -11.91 -32.75
CA GLU A 365 -7.56 -12.76 -33.89
C GLU A 365 -7.03 -14.15 -33.48
N LYS A 366 -6.53 -14.31 -32.25
CA LYS A 366 -6.08 -15.60 -31.71
C LYS A 366 -7.20 -16.46 -31.11
N THR A 367 -8.43 -15.96 -31.09
CA THR A 367 -9.58 -16.64 -30.48
C THR A 367 -10.67 -16.97 -31.51
N LYS A 368 -10.33 -16.99 -32.80
CA LYS A 368 -11.26 -17.29 -33.90
C LYS A 368 -10.80 -18.43 -34.79
#